data_AF-A0A382BCM4-F1
#
_entry.id   AF-A0A382BCM4-F1
#
_cell.length_a   1.000
_cell.length_b   1.000
_cell.length_c   1.000
_cell.angle_alpha   90.00
_cell.angle_beta   90.00
_cell.angle_gamma   90.00
#
_symmetry.space_group_name_H-M   'P 1'
#
loop_
_entity.id
_entity.type
_entity.pdbx_description
1 polymer ?
#
loop_
_entity_poly.entity_id
_entity_poly.type
_entity_poly.pdbx_seq_one_letter_code
_entity_poly.pdbx_strand_id
1 'polypeptide(L)'
;MNLSLIDWLIVLISFAGMVLAVNTTKGLMKSVSDFLAAGRSAGRYVVSISSGIAGLGAISVVSFLEMGYVSGFAMAWWGFSSALIILFITVSGWVIYRFRSTRCLTLPQFFEIRYSRRFRIFTGIIAFSAGIINF
;
A
#
# COMPACT_ATOMS: atom_id res chain seq x y z
N MET A 1 -14.54 -28.35 -4.85
CA MET A 1 -13.08 -28.37 -5.10
C MET A 1 -12.43 -29.00 -3.89
N ASN A 2 -11.87 -30.20 -4.01
CA ASN A 2 -11.11 -30.82 -2.92
C ASN A 2 -9.65 -30.41 -3.08
N LEU A 3 -9.16 -29.58 -2.17
CA LEU A 3 -7.74 -29.24 -2.10
C LEU A 3 -6.97 -30.50 -1.72
N SER A 4 -5.91 -30.79 -2.47
CA SER A 4 -5.03 -31.91 -2.16
C SER A 4 -4.24 -31.60 -0.88
N LEU A 5 -3.68 -32.64 -0.26
CA LEU A 5 -2.80 -32.50 0.89
C LEU A 5 -1.58 -31.60 0.59
N ILE A 6 -1.14 -31.57 -0.67
CA ILE A 6 -0.01 -30.74 -1.13
C ILE A 6 -0.42 -29.26 -1.15
N ASP A 7 -1.63 -28.93 -1.60
CA ASP A 7 -2.12 -27.54 -1.64
C ASP A 7 -2.21 -26.95 -0.23
N TRP A 8 -2.71 -27.73 0.72
CA TRP A 8 -2.75 -27.34 2.13
C TRP A 8 -1.36 -27.13 2.73
N LEU A 9 -0.40 -27.96 2.34
CA LEU A 9 0.98 -27.85 2.81
C LEU A 9 1.62 -26.54 2.31
N ILE A 10 1.38 -26.15 1.05
CA ILE A 10 1.86 -24.86 0.50
C ILE A 10 1.29 -23.68 1.30
N VAL A 11 -0.03 -23.68 1.52
CA VAL A 11 -0.70 -22.61 2.30
C VAL A 11 -0.11 -22.52 3.71
N LEU A 12 0.09 -23.66 4.36
CA LEU A 12 0.62 -23.72 5.73
C LEU A 12 2.07 -23.24 5.79
N ILE A 13 2.92 -23.61 4.83
CA ILE A 13 4.30 -23.11 4.73
C ILE A 13 4.32 -21.60 4.51
N SER A 14 3.53 -21.07 3.57
CA SER A 14 3.46 -19.63 3.32
C SER A 14 3.01 -18.86 4.56
N PHE A 15 1.98 -19.35 5.25
CA PHE A 15 1.48 -18.75 6.48
C PHE A 15 2.52 -18.82 7.61
N ALA A 16 3.16 -19.99 7.81
CA ALA A 16 4.20 -20.17 8.82
C ALA A 16 5.39 -19.24 8.56
N GLY A 17 5.82 -19.09 7.30
CA GLY A 17 6.88 -18.17 6.90
C GLY A 17 6.55 -16.71 7.28
N MET A 18 5.30 -16.28 7.04
CA MET A 18 4.84 -14.94 7.45
C MET A 18 4.85 -14.78 8.98
N VAL A 19 4.32 -15.75 9.73
CA VAL A 19 4.29 -15.71 11.20
C VAL A 19 5.70 -15.66 11.78
N LEU A 20 6.63 -16.48 11.25
CA LEU A 20 8.03 -16.49 11.67
C LEU A 20 8.73 -15.15 11.37
N ALA A 21 8.49 -14.55 10.20
CA ALA A 21 9.05 -13.25 9.85
C ALA A 21 8.57 -12.14 10.78
N VAL A 22 7.28 -12.12 11.15
CA VAL A 22 6.74 -11.16 12.11
C VAL A 22 7.29 -11.41 13.52
N ASN A 23 7.35 -12.67 13.95
CA ASN A 23 7.78 -13.01 15.29
C ASN A 23 9.27 -12.69 15.54
N THR A 24 10.12 -12.82 14.52
CA THR A 24 11.54 -12.46 14.61
C THR A 24 11.76 -10.94 14.58
N THR A 25 10.92 -10.19 13.86
CA THR A 25 11.08 -8.74 13.68
C THR A 25 10.36 -7.89 14.72
N LYS A 26 9.43 -8.45 15.50
CA LYS A 26 8.66 -7.71 16.52
C LYS A 26 9.54 -6.93 17.52
N GLY A 27 10.71 -7.45 17.88
CA GLY A 27 11.64 -6.81 18.82
C GLY A 27 12.33 -5.56 18.27
N LEU A 28 12.24 -5.32 16.96
CA LEU A 28 12.80 -4.15 16.30
C LEU A 28 11.89 -2.91 16.42
N MET A 29 10.60 -3.11 16.68
CA MET A 29 9.61 -2.03 16.77
C MET A 29 9.59 -1.41 18.18
N LYS A 30 10.46 -0.43 18.42
CA LYS A 30 10.62 0.21 19.75
C LYS A 30 9.81 1.50 19.92
N SER A 31 9.40 2.14 18.81
CA SER A 31 8.65 3.41 18.83
C SER A 31 7.52 3.43 17.80
N VAL A 32 6.61 4.41 17.92
CA VAL A 32 5.52 4.65 16.96
C VAL A 32 6.06 4.98 15.57
N SER A 33 7.19 5.68 15.47
CA SER A 33 7.86 5.93 14.19
C SER A 33 8.48 4.68 13.58
N ASP A 34 8.90 3.72 14.40
CA ASP A 34 9.40 2.42 13.91
C ASP A 34 8.24 1.57 13.38
N PHE A 35 7.08 1.63 14.02
CA PHE A 35 5.89 0.95 13.55
C PHE A 35 5.31 1.57 12.26
N LEU A 36 5.14 2.89 12.22
CA LEU A 36 4.47 3.56 11.10
C LEU A 36 5.37 3.86 9.89
N ALA A 37 6.67 4.06 10.12
CA ALA A 37 7.60 4.50 9.09
C ALA A 37 8.92 3.72 9.07
N ALA A 38 9.00 2.58 9.77
CA ALA A 38 10.23 1.78 9.89
C ALA A 38 11.45 2.61 10.32
N GLY A 39 11.25 3.63 11.16
CA GLY A 39 12.32 4.52 11.61
C GLY A 39 12.96 5.36 10.49
N ARG A 40 12.36 5.36 9.29
CA ARG A 40 12.88 5.96 8.05
C ARG A 40 14.21 5.36 7.58
N SER A 41 14.50 4.11 7.97
CA SER A 41 15.73 3.40 7.57
C SER A 41 15.57 2.58 6.28
N ALA A 42 14.35 2.44 5.76
CA ALA A 42 14.06 1.64 4.57
C ALA A 42 14.76 2.21 3.31
N GLY A 43 15.56 1.37 2.65
CA GLY A 43 16.24 1.69 1.41
C GLY A 43 15.28 1.80 0.21
N ARG A 44 15.79 2.35 -0.90
CA ARG A 44 14.98 2.59 -2.12
C ARG A 44 14.27 1.34 -2.64
N TYR A 45 14.96 0.20 -2.64
CA TYR A 45 14.41 -1.07 -3.13
C TYR A 45 13.20 -1.52 -2.30
N VAL A 46 13.34 -1.55 -0.97
CA VAL A 46 12.28 -1.97 -0.05
C VAL A 46 11.07 -1.03 -0.16
N VAL A 47 11.30 0.28 -0.22
CA VAL A 47 10.23 1.27 -0.37
C VAL A 47 9.50 1.12 -1.69
N SER A 48 10.22 0.94 -2.80
CA SER A 48 9.62 0.77 -4.13
C SER A 48 8.79 -0.51 -4.22
N ILE A 49 9.32 -1.63 -3.75
CA ILE A 49 8.59 -2.91 -3.78
C ILE A 49 7.38 -2.89 -2.85
N SER A 50 7.56 -2.39 -1.62
CA SER A 50 6.45 -2.27 -0.68
C SER A 50 5.34 -1.38 -1.22
N SER A 51 5.67 -0.30 -1.94
CA SER A 51 4.67 0.58 -2.56
C SER A 51 3.94 -0.10 -3.72
N GLY A 52 4.64 -0.93 -4.50
CA GLY A 52 4.02 -1.72 -5.57
C GLY A 52 3.07 -2.79 -5.04
N ILE A 53 3.50 -3.53 -4.01
CA ILE A 53 2.68 -4.57 -3.38
C ILE A 53 1.47 -3.96 -2.64
N ALA A 54 1.59 -2.75 -2.08
CA ALA A 54 0.46 -2.08 -1.43
C ALA A 54 -0.74 -1.81 -2.36
N GLY A 55 -0.54 -1.77 -3.69
CA GLY A 55 -1.61 -1.66 -4.67
C GLY A 55 -2.21 -3.00 -5.12
N LEU A 56 -1.61 -4.13 -4.72
CA LEU A 56 -2.00 -5.48 -5.11
C LEU A 56 -2.68 -6.19 -3.93
N GLY A 57 -4.01 -6.22 -3.96
CA GLY A 57 -4.85 -7.02 -3.06
C GLY A 57 -5.54 -8.18 -3.78
N ALA A 58 -6.19 -9.07 -3.02
CA ALA A 58 -6.99 -10.16 -3.58
C ALA A 58 -8.11 -9.64 -4.50
N ILE A 59 -8.78 -8.56 -4.08
CA ILE A 59 -9.81 -7.86 -4.87
C ILE A 59 -9.21 -7.33 -6.18
N SER A 60 -8.02 -6.73 -6.14
CA SER A 60 -7.34 -6.24 -7.35
C SER A 60 -7.06 -7.37 -8.34
N VAL A 61 -6.58 -8.53 -7.87
CA VAL A 61 -6.29 -9.69 -8.74
C VAL A 61 -7.55 -10.18 -9.43
N VAL A 62 -8.64 -10.37 -8.68
CA VAL A 62 -9.93 -10.80 -9.24
C VAL A 62 -10.47 -9.76 -10.23
N SER A 63 -10.42 -8.48 -9.86
CA SER A 63 -10.89 -7.38 -10.70
C SER A 63 -10.13 -7.27 -12.02
N PHE A 64 -8.80 -7.40 -12.01
CA PHE A 64 -8.00 -7.37 -13.24
C PHE A 64 -8.28 -8.58 -14.15
N LEU A 65 -8.52 -9.77 -13.57
CA LEU A 65 -8.91 -10.95 -14.33
C LEU A 65 -10.28 -10.79 -14.97
N GLU A 66 -11.27 -10.33 -14.23
CA GLU A 66 -12.63 -10.08 -14.73
C GLU A 66 -12.62 -9.02 -15.83
N MET A 67 -11.91 -7.92 -15.61
CA MET A 67 -11.76 -6.84 -16.58
C MET A 67 -11.11 -7.33 -17.87
N GLY A 68 -10.04 -8.14 -17.77
CA GLY A 68 -9.39 -8.75 -18.93
C GLY A 68 -10.30 -9.75 -19.67
N TYR A 69 -11.11 -10.52 -18.93
CA TYR A 69 -12.07 -11.46 -19.51
C TYR A 69 -13.18 -10.77 -20.29
N VAL A 70 -13.75 -9.68 -19.76
CA VAL A 70 -14.88 -8.96 -20.39
C VAL A 70 -14.42 -8.02 -21.50
N SER A 71 -13.34 -7.27 -21.29
CA SER A 71 -12.95 -6.14 -22.16
C SER A 71 -11.68 -6.39 -22.98
N GLY A 72 -11.00 -7.53 -22.77
CA GLY A 72 -9.73 -7.84 -23.43
C GLY A 72 -8.66 -6.79 -23.13
N PHE A 73 -7.90 -6.40 -24.14
CA PHE A 73 -6.78 -5.44 -24.01
C PHE A 73 -7.21 -3.97 -24.00
N ALA A 74 -8.48 -3.64 -24.21
CA ALA A 74 -8.93 -2.25 -24.26
C ALA A 74 -8.63 -1.49 -22.96
N MET A 75 -8.73 -2.17 -21.80
CA MET A 75 -8.43 -1.57 -20.51
C MET A 75 -6.93 -1.37 -20.22
N ALA A 76 -6.04 -2.03 -20.96
CA ALA A 76 -4.60 -1.82 -20.82
C ALA A 76 -4.19 -0.37 -21.17
N TRP A 77 -4.93 0.28 -22.07
CA TRP A 77 -4.74 1.69 -22.41
C TRP A 77 -4.83 2.60 -21.18
N TRP A 78 -5.86 2.42 -20.35
CA TRP A 78 -6.06 3.21 -19.13
C TRP A 78 -4.94 2.98 -18.11
N GLY A 79 -4.46 1.73 -18.00
CA GLY A 79 -3.31 1.41 -17.17
C GLY A 79 -2.05 2.15 -17.61
N PHE A 80 -1.76 2.17 -18.92
CA PHE A 80 -0.62 2.87 -19.48
C PHE A 80 -0.71 4.40 -19.29
N SER A 81 -1.86 5.00 -19.57
CA SER A 81 -2.08 6.44 -19.35
C SER A 81 -1.91 6.82 -17.88
N SER A 82 -2.45 6.01 -16.95
CA SER A 82 -2.32 6.25 -15.51
C SER A 82 -0.87 6.15 -15.05
N ALA A 83 -0.11 5.17 -15.56
CA ALA A 83 1.30 5.01 -15.25
C ALA A 83 2.13 6.24 -15.66
N LEU A 84 1.84 6.82 -16.84
CA LEU A 84 2.49 8.07 -17.28
C LEU A 84 2.17 9.24 -16.34
N ILE A 85 0.90 9.41 -15.94
CA ILE A 85 0.51 10.48 -15.02
C ILE A 85 1.22 10.32 -13.66
N ILE A 86 1.24 9.10 -13.10
CA ILE A 86 1.92 8.81 -11.85
C ILE A 86 3.43 9.08 -11.96
N LEU A 87 4.05 8.75 -13.10
CA LEU A 87 5.44 9.07 -13.37
C LEU A 87 5.68 10.58 -13.33
N PHE A 88 4.86 11.38 -14.01
CA PHE A 88 4.98 12.85 -13.99
C PHE A 88 4.81 13.44 -12.58
N ILE A 89 3.84 12.95 -11.80
CA ILE A 89 3.64 13.38 -10.40
C ILE A 89 4.86 13.00 -9.53
N THR A 90 5.40 11.80 -9.73
CA THR A 90 6.54 11.29 -8.97
C THR A 90 7.82 12.08 -9.29
N VAL A 91 8.07 12.36 -10.57
CA VAL A 91 9.24 13.12 -11.03
C VAL A 91 9.15 14.59 -10.64
N SER A 92 7.98 15.21 -10.80
CA SER A 92 7.75 16.60 -10.34
C SER A 92 7.84 16.74 -8.82
N GLY A 93 7.72 15.63 -8.08
CA GLY A 93 7.72 15.61 -6.62
C GLY A 93 6.51 16.32 -6.02
N TRP A 94 5.48 16.59 -6.83
CA TRP A 94 4.30 17.33 -6.41
C TRP A 94 3.59 16.58 -5.29
N VAL A 95 3.35 17.27 -4.18
CA VAL A 95 2.87 16.72 -2.89
C VAL A 95 3.87 15.77 -2.20
N ILE A 96 4.46 14.79 -2.89
CA ILE A 96 5.32 13.75 -2.29
C ILE A 96 6.55 14.36 -1.61
N TYR A 97 7.24 15.29 -2.28
CA TYR A 97 8.42 15.95 -1.71
C TYR A 97 8.04 16.79 -0.48
N ARG A 98 6.93 17.54 -0.56
CA ARG A 98 6.43 18.36 0.53
C ARG A 98 6.00 17.51 1.73
N PHE A 99 5.32 16.40 1.48
CA PHE A 99 4.94 15.43 2.51
C PHE A 99 6.17 14.90 3.25
N ARG A 100 7.19 14.44 2.51
CA ARG A 100 8.44 13.91 3.09
C ARG A 100 9.21 14.96 3.89
N SER A 101 9.29 16.20 3.40
CA SER A 101 9.97 17.30 4.11
C SER A 101 9.30 17.68 5.44
N THR A 102 7.97 17.56 5.55
CA THR A 102 7.25 17.84 6.81
C THR A 102 7.41 16.76 7.88
N ARG A 103 7.97 15.59 7.53
CA ARG A 103 8.11 14.43 8.44
C ARG A 103 6.80 13.99 9.12
N CYS A 104 5.65 14.28 8.51
CA CYS A 104 4.36 13.76 8.96
C CYS A 104 4.34 12.22 8.88
N LEU A 105 3.59 11.58 9.77
CA LEU A 105 3.41 10.13 9.77
C LEU A 105 2.18 9.71 8.96
N THR A 106 1.20 10.61 8.80
CA THR A 106 -0.04 10.33 8.06
C THR A 106 -0.40 11.48 7.12
N LEU A 107 -1.08 11.19 6.01
CA LEU A 107 -1.59 12.20 5.08
C LEU A 107 -2.58 13.19 5.75
N PRO A 108 -3.52 12.75 6.62
CA PRO A 108 -4.38 13.68 7.34
C PRO A 108 -3.61 14.67 8.23
N GLN A 109 -2.48 14.28 8.82
CA GLN A 109 -1.61 15.19 9.57
C GLN A 109 -0.98 16.25 8.65
N PHE A 110 -0.52 15.85 7.46
CA PHE A 110 0.00 16.80 6.48
C PHE A 110 -1.07 17.82 6.04
N PHE A 111 -2.31 17.37 5.87
CA PHE A 111 -3.43 18.23 5.56
C PHE A 111 -3.84 19.15 6.72
N GLU A 112 -3.64 18.74 7.97
CA GLU A 112 -3.81 19.64 9.13
C GLU A 112 -2.88 20.84 9.05
N ILE A 113 -1.58 20.60 8.81
CA ILE A 113 -0.55 21.63 8.74
C ILE A 113 -0.85 22.61 7.59
N ARG A 114 -1.40 22.11 6.48
CA ARG A 114 -1.67 22.92 5.30
C ARG A 114 -3.00 23.69 5.36
N TYR A 115 -4.01 23.15 6.03
CA TYR A 115 -5.38 23.65 5.97
C TYR A 115 -5.99 23.86 7.36
N SER A 116 -6.50 22.82 8.01
CA SER A 116 -7.16 22.94 9.32
C SER A 116 -7.36 21.59 10.03
N ARG A 117 -7.61 21.65 11.35
CA ARG A 117 -7.93 20.47 12.17
C ARG A 117 -9.24 19.78 11.76
N ARG A 118 -10.26 20.54 11.34
CA ARG A 118 -11.53 19.96 10.84
C ARG A 118 -11.29 19.12 9.59
N PHE A 119 -10.41 19.60 8.71
CA PHE A 119 -10.06 18.90 7.48
C PHE A 119 -9.26 17.60 7.74
N ARG A 120 -8.41 17.57 8.78
CA ARG A 120 -7.75 16.34 9.24
C ARG A 120 -8.74 15.25 9.65
N ILE A 121 -9.76 15.61 10.43
CA ILE A 121 -10.74 14.63 10.93
C ILE A 121 -11.51 14.04 9.75
N PHE A 122 -11.99 14.90 8.85
CA PHE A 122 -12.70 14.47 7.65
C PHE A 122 -11.87 13.54 6.76
N THR A 123 -10.67 13.96 6.37
CA THR A 123 -9.78 13.14 5.52
C THR A 123 -9.31 11.87 6.22
N GLY A 124 -9.12 11.90 7.54
CA GLY A 124 -8.79 10.73 8.34
C GLY A 124 -9.91 9.69 8.36
N ILE A 125 -11.17 10.11 8.52
CA ILE A 125 -12.33 9.20 8.47
C ILE A 125 -12.45 8.59 7.08
N ILE A 126 -12.33 9.39 6.02
CA ILE A 126 -12.40 8.88 4.64
C ILE A 126 -11.30 7.86 4.38
N ALA A 127 -10.06 8.16 4.74
CA ALA A 127 -8.94 7.25 4.54
C ALA A 127 -9.13 5.94 5.30
N PHE A 128 -9.65 6.00 6.53
CA PHE A 128 -9.94 4.83 7.33
C PHE A 128 -11.07 3.98 6.73
N SER A 129 -12.20 4.59 6.37
CA SER A 129 -13.33 3.88 5.77
C SER A 129 -12.97 3.28 4.41
N ALA A 130 -12.26 4.03 3.56
CA ALA A 130 -11.78 3.51 2.27
C ALA A 130 -10.80 2.34 2.46
N GLY A 131 -9.93 2.42 3.47
CA GLY A 131 -9.04 1.33 3.84
C GLY A 131 -9.79 0.05 4.22
N ILE A 132 -10.85 0.16 5.01
CA ILE A 132 -11.69 -1.00 5.39
C ILE A 132 -12.37 -1.62 4.17
N ILE A 133 -12.88 -0.81 3.24
CA ILE A 133 -13.58 -1.30 2.05
C ILE A 133 -12.62 -1.96 1.05
N ASN A 134 -11.36 -1.55 1.03
CA ASN A 134 -10.35 -2.04 0.09
C ASN A 134 -9.69 -3.38 0.52
N PHE A 135 -9.97 -3.86 1.72
CA PHE A 135 -9.53 -5.18 2.20
C PHE A 135 -10.59 -6.25 1.93
#